data_AF-A0AAJ1IDS1-F1
#
_entry.id   AF-A0AAJ1IDS1-F1
#
_cell.length_a   1.000
_cell.length_b   1.000
_cell.length_c   1.000
_cell.angle_alpha   90.00
_cell.angle_beta   90.00
_cell.angle_gamma   90.00
#
_symmetry.space_group_name_H-M   'P 1'
#
loop_
_entity.id
_entity.type
_entity.pdbx_description
1 polymer ?
#
loop_
_entity_poly.entity_id
_entity_poly.type
_entity_poly.pdbx_seq_one_letter_code
_entity_poly.pdbx_strand_id
1 'polypeptide(L)'
;MLVQLKEEVLEANLALPEYGLVTFTWGADAHNAGHNYVVFEEVAQMACRLMTLSPGQVRMRDELLDKHFLRKQGAHACYLQ
;
A
#
# COMPACT_ATOMS: atom_id res chain seq x y z
N MET A 1 -12.51 19.49 -1.00
CA MET A 1 -12.87 18.08 -1.30
C MET A 1 -11.66 17.16 -1.33
N LEU A 2 -10.75 17.24 -2.31
CA LEU A 2 -9.57 16.33 -2.38
C LEU A 2 -8.53 16.54 -1.26
N VAL A 3 -8.40 17.76 -0.72
CA VAL A 3 -7.46 18.07 0.37
C VAL A 3 -7.97 17.52 1.70
N GLN A 4 -9.24 17.75 2.03
CA GLN A 4 -9.88 17.21 3.23
C GLN A 4 -9.84 15.68 3.26
N LEU A 5 -10.10 15.01 2.13
CA LEU A 5 -10.01 13.56 2.06
C LEU A 5 -8.59 13.04 2.35
N LYS A 6 -7.56 13.78 1.90
CA LYS A 6 -6.16 13.41 2.20
C LYS A 6 -5.81 13.60 3.66
N GLU A 7 -6.34 14.65 4.30
CA GLU A 7 -6.15 14.89 5.73
C GLU A 7 -6.88 13.83 6.58
N GLU A 8 -8.12 13.51 6.25
CA GLU A 8 -8.89 12.45 6.93
C GLU A 8 -8.21 11.08 6.80
N VAL A 9 -7.71 10.75 5.60
CA VAL A 9 -6.96 9.52 5.36
C VAL A 9 -5.63 9.53 6.11
N LEU A 10 -4.93 10.67 6.19
CA LEU A 10 -3.70 10.79 6.96
C LEU A 10 -3.94 10.56 8.45
N GLU A 11 -4.95 11.21 9.04
CA GLU A 11 -5.31 11.05 10.45
C GLU A 11 -5.72 9.61 10.78
N ALA A 12 -6.56 8.99 9.94
CA ALA A 12 -6.95 7.59 10.10
C ALA A 12 -5.74 6.65 10.04
N ASN A 13 -4.81 6.91 9.12
CA ASN A 13 -3.57 6.15 8.99
C ASN A 13 -2.67 6.33 10.21
N LEU A 14 -2.50 7.55 10.73
CA LEU A 14 -1.70 7.82 11.93
C LEU A 14 -2.26 7.12 13.18
N ALA A 15 -3.55 6.78 13.21
CA ALA A 15 -4.18 6.08 14.32
C ALA A 15 -4.02 4.54 14.27
N LEU A 16 -3.72 3.91 13.12
CA LEU A 16 -3.62 2.44 13.06
C LEU A 16 -2.49 1.81 13.91
N PRO A 17 -1.36 2.49 14.26
CA PRO A 17 -0.38 1.93 15.19
C PRO A 17 -0.94 1.91 16.62
N GLU A 18 -1.79 2.87 16.99
CA GLU A 18 -2.46 2.91 18.30
C GLU A 18 -3.45 1.74 18.45
N TYR A 19 -4.14 1.38 17.37
CA TYR A 19 -5.03 0.23 17.33
C TYR A 19 -4.30 -1.11 17.11
N GLY A 20 -2.97 -1.10 16.94
CA GLY A 20 -2.16 -2.30 16.70
C GLY A 20 -2.48 -3.02 15.39
N LEU A 21 -3.16 -2.34 14.45
CA LEU A 21 -3.58 -2.92 13.17
C LEU A 21 -2.41 -3.05 12.18
N VAL A 22 -1.38 -2.23 12.37
CA VAL A 22 -0.11 -2.33 11.63
C VAL A 22 1.04 -2.31 12.65
N THR A 23 1.76 -3.43 12.74
CA THR A 23 2.77 -3.63 13.80
C THR A 23 4.13 -3.01 13.46
N PHE A 24 4.51 -2.99 12.18
CA PHE A 24 5.79 -2.43 11.73
C PHE A 24 5.80 -2.18 10.21
N THR A 25 6.34 -1.04 9.79
CA THR A 25 6.62 -0.74 8.36
C THR A 25 8.02 -0.18 8.20
N TRP A 26 8.53 -0.23 6.99
CA TRP A 26 9.89 0.21 6.67
C TRP A 26 9.94 0.99 5.37
N GLY A 27 11.00 1.77 5.19
CA GLY A 27 11.29 2.54 3.98
C GLY A 27 12.72 3.04 4.01
N ALA A 28 13.19 3.60 2.89
CA ALA A 28 14.56 4.13 2.80
C ALA A 28 14.80 5.31 3.77
N ASP A 29 13.74 6.06 4.08
CA ASP A 29 13.70 7.14 5.06
C ASP A 29 12.32 7.16 5.74
N ALA A 30 12.14 8.06 6.72
CA ALA A 30 10.90 8.18 7.48
C ALA A 30 9.68 8.52 6.60
N HIS A 31 9.86 9.32 5.55
CA HIS A 31 8.77 9.67 4.63
C HIS A 31 8.34 8.45 3.80
N ASN A 32 9.30 7.70 3.26
CA ASN A 32 9.07 6.46 2.54
C ASN A 32 8.44 5.37 3.44
N ALA A 33 8.84 5.29 4.71
CA ALA A 33 8.23 4.37 5.67
C ALA A 33 6.75 4.71 5.91
N GLY A 34 6.43 6.00 6.05
CA GLY A 34 5.04 6.48 6.13
C GLY A 34 4.24 6.23 4.84
N HIS A 35 4.85 6.40 3.67
CA HIS A 35 4.20 6.08 2.40
C HIS A 35 3.86 4.58 2.28
N ASN A 36 4.84 3.70 2.56
CA ASN A 36 4.66 2.25 2.50
C ASN A 36 3.59 1.77 3.47
N TYR A 37 3.48 2.43 4.62
CA TYR A 37 2.43 2.17 5.60
C TYR A 37 1.02 2.39 5.04
N VAL A 38 0.77 3.55 4.43
CA VAL A 38 -0.54 3.85 3.82
C VAL A 38 -0.87 2.85 2.72
N VAL A 39 0.12 2.52 1.87
CA VAL A 39 -0.05 1.53 0.80
C VAL A 39 -0.43 0.17 1.36
N PHE A 40 0.17 -0.24 2.49
CA PHE A 40 -0.10 -1.53 3.12
C PHE A 40 -1.55 -1.63 3.61
N GLU A 41 -2.05 -0.57 4.26
CA GLU A 41 -3.44 -0.51 4.73
C GLU A 41 -4.43 -0.58 3.57
N GLU A 42 -4.23 0.21 2.52
CA GLU A 42 -5.13 0.21 1.36
C GLU A 42 -5.18 -1.16 0.68
N VAL A 43 -4.02 -1.82 0.52
CA VAL A 43 -3.95 -3.18 -0.02
C VAL A 43 -4.64 -4.18 0.91
N ALA A 44 -4.50 -4.04 2.23
CA ALA A 44 -5.17 -4.88 3.21
C ALA A 44 -6.70 -4.73 3.16
N GLN A 45 -7.21 -3.50 3.11
CA GLN A 45 -8.66 -3.25 2.96
C GLN A 45 -9.21 -3.81 1.65
N MET A 46 -8.48 -3.60 0.54
CA MET A 46 -8.85 -4.17 -0.75
C MET A 46 -8.89 -5.70 -0.71
N ALA A 47 -7.87 -6.33 -0.10
CA ALA A 47 -7.81 -7.78 0.07
C ALA A 47 -8.96 -8.31 0.94
N CYS A 48 -9.25 -7.67 2.08
CA CYS A 48 -10.37 -8.01 2.95
C CYS A 48 -11.71 -7.96 2.20
N ARG A 49 -11.97 -6.89 1.44
CA ARG A 49 -13.20 -6.75 0.64
C ARG A 49 -13.27 -7.82 -0.45
N LEU A 50 -12.15 -8.12 -1.10
CA LEU A 50 -12.07 -9.15 -2.14
C LEU A 50 -12.36 -10.54 -1.57
N MET A 51 -11.89 -10.86 -0.36
CA MET A 51 -12.18 -12.12 0.30
C MET A 51 -13.68 -12.33 0.56
N THR A 52 -14.42 -11.24 0.84
CA THR A 52 -15.88 -11.29 0.98
C THR A 52 -16.58 -11.53 -0.37
N LEU A 53 -16.06 -10.97 -1.47
CA LEU A 53 -16.66 -11.08 -2.81
C LEU A 53 -16.31 -12.39 -3.53
N SER A 54 -15.08 -12.88 -3.36
CA SER A 54 -14.54 -14.03 -4.10
C SER A 54 -13.54 -14.78 -3.20
N PRO A 55 -14.05 -15.59 -2.26
CA PRO A 55 -13.19 -16.35 -1.36
C PRO A 55 -12.33 -17.34 -2.16
N GLY A 56 -11.01 -17.15 -2.11
CA GLY A 56 -10.02 -18.02 -2.78
C GLY A 56 -9.22 -17.33 -3.89
N GLN A 57 -9.58 -16.12 -4.32
CA GLN A 57 -8.85 -15.40 -5.38
C GLN A 57 -8.24 -14.10 -4.85
N VAL A 58 -7.14 -14.21 -4.09
CA VAL A 58 -6.41 -13.06 -3.51
C VAL A 58 -5.06 -12.81 -4.19
N ARG A 59 -4.55 -13.77 -4.97
CA ARG A 59 -3.22 -13.67 -5.60
C ARG A 59 -3.33 -13.10 -7.02
N MET A 60 -2.57 -12.03 -7.29
CA MET A 60 -2.33 -11.57 -8.66
C MET A 60 -1.43 -12.57 -9.41
N ARG A 61 -1.56 -12.65 -10.74
CA ARG A 61 -0.62 -13.43 -11.57
C ARG A 61 0.81 -12.92 -11.40
N ASP A 62 1.76 -13.83 -11.25
CA ASP A 62 3.16 -13.50 -10.94
C ASP A 62 3.79 -12.63 -12.05
N GLU A 63 3.46 -12.88 -13.33
CA GLU A 63 4.01 -12.07 -14.43
C GLU A 63 3.54 -10.61 -14.41
N LEU A 64 2.33 -10.36 -13.89
CA LEU A 64 1.82 -9.00 -13.74
C LEU A 64 2.44 -8.32 -12.52
N LEU A 65 2.62 -9.06 -11.42
CA LEU A 65 3.30 -8.56 -10.22
C LEU A 65 4.73 -8.11 -10.56
N ASP A 66 5.48 -8.97 -11.25
CA ASP A 66 6.85 -8.70 -11.66
C ASP A 66 6.92 -7.49 -12.59
N LYS A 67 6.05 -7.41 -13.60
CA LYS A 67 5.96 -6.23 -14.48
C LYS A 67 5.69 -4.96 -13.69
N HIS A 68 4.79 -5.00 -12.70
CA HIS A 68 4.40 -3.81 -11.96
C HIS A 68 5.51 -3.35 -10.99
N PHE A 69 6.23 -4.30 -10.39
CA PHE A 69 7.38 -4.06 -9.52
C PHE A 69 8.58 -3.51 -10.31
N LEU A 70 9.00 -4.21 -11.36
CA LEU A 70 10.15 -3.86 -12.19
C LEU A 70 9.96 -2.53 -12.93
N ARG A 71 8.71 -2.12 -13.21
CA ARG A 71 8.42 -0.80 -13.79
C ARG A 71 8.91 0.37 -12.92
N LYS A 72 8.92 0.20 -11.59
CA LYS A 72 9.33 1.24 -10.64
C LYS A 72 10.72 1.01 -10.06
N GLN A 73 11.12 -0.24 -9.87
CA GLN A 73 12.35 -0.62 -9.16
C GLN A 73 13.41 -1.31 -10.05
N GLY A 74 13.11 -1.57 -11.33
CA GLY A 74 14.03 -2.22 -12.26
C GLY A 74 15.05 -1.27 -12.89
N ALA A 75 16.07 -1.83 -13.55
CA ALA A 75 17.14 -1.08 -14.21
C ALA A 75 16.67 -0.09 -15.29
N HIS A 76 15.44 -0.25 -15.80
CA HIS A 76 14.80 0.63 -16.79
C HIS A 76 13.53 1.31 -16.23
N ALA A 77 13.47 1.57 -14.92
CA ALA A 77 12.30 2.17 -14.29
C ALA A 77 12.05 3.61 -14.79
N CYS A 78 10.85 3.86 -15.31
CA CYS A 78 10.46 5.12 -15.97
C CYS A 78 10.37 6.35 -15.03
N TYR A 79 10.54 6.16 -13.71
CA TYR A 79 10.51 7.22 -12.69
C TYR A 79 11.88 7.46 -12.02
N LEU A 80 12.92 6.74 -12.44
CA LEU A 80 14.31 6.91 -11.97
C LEU A 80 15.22 7.58 -13.03
N GLN A 81 14.64 8.18 -14.08
CA GLN A 81 15.34 9.02 -15.05
C GLN A 81 15.00 10.50 -14.87
#